data_AF-A0A847JSN5-F1
#
_entry.id   AF-A0A847JSN5-F1
#
_cell.length_a   1.000
_cell.length_b   1.000
_cell.length_c   1.000
_cell.angle_alpha   90.00
_cell.angle_beta   90.00
_cell.angle_gamma   90.00
#
_symmetry.space_group_name_H-M   'P 1'
#
loop_
_entity.id
_entity.type
_entity.pdbx_description
1 polymer ?
#
loop_
_entity_poly.entity_id
_entity_poly.type
_entity_poly.pdbx_seq_one_letter_code
_entity_poly.pdbx_strand_id
1 'polypeptide(L)'
;MMSPSVRRGLAVLGVLALLSGVAVAVVASSLDVGLQVAPATLQLGVDQGGRVTAHVDIPFARVDTGTVTMNGVAAVACFADDCGDLVAKFPEAAIEANVAPPSAVMTLTGVTKDGIPFAGTTTVRVTVFRGR
;
A
#
# COMPACT_ATOMS: atom_id res chain seq x y z
N MET A 1 -72.97 -21.52 -14.02
CA MET A 1 -73.06 -20.65 -15.21
C MET A 1 -72.36 -19.35 -14.87
N MET A 2 -71.29 -19.05 -15.61
CA MET A 2 -70.66 -17.74 -15.82
C MET A 2 -70.00 -16.99 -14.65
N SER A 3 -68.67 -17.17 -14.59
CA SER A 3 -67.71 -16.08 -14.42
C SER A 3 -67.93 -15.00 -15.52
N PRO A 4 -67.53 -13.74 -15.29
CA PRO A 4 -66.34 -13.32 -16.02
C PRO A 4 -65.36 -12.46 -15.22
N SER A 5 -64.10 -12.77 -15.45
CA SER A 5 -62.89 -11.98 -15.24
C SER A 5 -62.91 -10.61 -15.93
N VAL A 6 -62.42 -9.57 -15.22
CA VAL A 6 -61.97 -8.32 -15.82
C VAL A 6 -60.47 -8.15 -15.56
N ARG A 7 -59.72 -8.07 -16.66
CA ARG A 7 -58.30 -7.68 -16.75
C ARG A 7 -58.21 -6.17 -17.00
N ARG A 8 -57.04 -5.58 -16.68
CA ARG A 8 -56.44 -4.27 -17.07
C ARG A 8 -56.17 -3.42 -15.81
N GLY A 9 -54.98 -2.87 -15.55
CA GLY A 9 -53.78 -2.80 -16.36
C GLY A 9 -52.71 -1.91 -15.69
N LEU A 10 -51.71 -1.58 -16.51
CA LEU A 10 -50.67 -0.56 -16.36
C LEU A 10 -49.39 -0.91 -15.58
N ALA A 11 -48.33 -0.93 -16.38
CA ALA A 11 -46.93 -0.96 -16.02
C ALA A 11 -46.49 0.30 -15.24
N VAL A 12 -45.49 0.14 -14.38
CA VAL A 12 -44.58 1.22 -14.02
C VAL A 12 -43.15 0.71 -14.23
N LEU A 13 -42.55 1.21 -15.32
CA LEU A 13 -41.11 1.25 -15.53
C LEU A 13 -40.48 2.05 -14.39
N GLY A 14 -39.50 1.47 -13.70
CA GLY A 14 -38.58 2.18 -12.81
C GLY A 14 -37.15 1.79 -13.15
N VAL A 15 -36.55 2.53 -14.09
CA VAL A 15 -35.13 2.44 -14.43
C VAL A 15 -34.32 2.86 -13.19
N LEU A 16 -33.61 1.92 -12.56
CA LEU A 16 -32.65 2.23 -11.51
C LEU A 16 -31.24 2.23 -12.13
N ALA A 17 -30.84 3.40 -12.62
CA ALA A 17 -29.47 3.67 -13.01
C ALA A 17 -28.61 3.76 -11.75
N LEU A 18 -27.80 2.73 -11.48
CA LEU A 18 -26.71 2.80 -10.51
C LEU A 18 -25.42 3.09 -11.26
N LEU A 19 -25.11 4.38 -11.36
CA LEU A 19 -23.75 4.85 -11.53
C LEU A 19 -22.90 4.30 -10.38
N SER A 20 -21.75 3.68 -10.67
CA SER A 20 -20.61 3.73 -9.74
C SER A 20 -19.30 3.38 -10.43
N GLY A 21 -18.48 4.41 -10.58
CA GLY A 21 -17.03 4.32 -10.39
C GLY A 21 -16.21 3.74 -11.53
N VAL A 22 -16.08 4.46 -12.65
CA VAL A 22 -14.84 4.36 -13.41
C VAL A 22 -13.76 5.04 -12.57
N ALA A 23 -12.95 4.25 -11.87
CA ALA A 23 -11.73 4.75 -11.25
C ALA A 23 -10.79 5.18 -12.39
N VAL A 24 -10.76 6.47 -12.69
CA VAL A 24 -9.74 7.04 -13.55
C VAL A 24 -8.43 6.93 -12.77
N ALA A 25 -7.61 5.95 -13.13
CA ALA A 25 -6.22 5.92 -12.69
C ALA A 25 -5.55 7.15 -13.28
N VAL A 26 -5.48 8.23 -12.49
CA VAL A 26 -4.60 9.36 -12.81
C VAL A 26 -3.19 8.78 -12.81
N VAL A 27 -2.62 8.62 -14.00
CA VAL A 27 -1.19 8.33 -14.16
C VAL A 27 -0.45 9.61 -13.79
N ALA A 28 -0.36 9.89 -12.51
CA ALA A 28 0.60 10.86 -12.01
C ALA A 28 1.98 10.23 -12.20
N SER A 29 2.85 10.90 -12.94
CA SER A 29 4.26 10.52 -13.04
C SER A 29 4.88 10.62 -11.65
N SER A 30 5.11 9.49 -10.99
CA SER A 30 5.84 9.43 -9.73
C SER A 30 7.35 9.49 -9.99
N LEU A 31 8.09 10.17 -9.12
CA LEU A 31 9.54 10.07 -9.06
C LEU A 31 9.91 8.63 -8.70
N ASP A 32 10.71 7.97 -9.54
CA ASP A 32 11.30 6.67 -9.23
C ASP A 32 12.51 6.88 -8.32
N VAL A 33 12.52 6.20 -7.18
CA VAL A 33 13.58 6.34 -6.16
C VAL A 33 14.14 4.97 -5.80
N GLY A 34 15.45 4.92 -5.55
CA GLY A 34 16.09 3.71 -5.04
C GLY A 34 15.55 3.35 -3.66
N LEU A 35 15.32 2.06 -3.42
CA LEU A 35 14.80 1.55 -2.15
C LEU A 35 15.62 0.34 -1.68
N GLN A 36 16.12 0.41 -0.46
CA GLN A 36 16.72 -0.71 0.25
C GLN A 36 15.96 -0.96 1.55
N VAL A 37 15.68 -2.23 1.84
CA VAL A 37 14.92 -2.64 3.03
C VAL A 37 15.78 -3.51 3.94
N ALA A 38 15.80 -3.15 5.23
CA ALA A 38 16.46 -3.87 6.29
C ALA A 38 15.43 -4.34 7.35
N PRO A 39 15.44 -5.64 7.73
CA PRO A 39 16.27 -6.70 7.17
C PRO A 39 15.84 -7.09 5.74
N ALA A 40 16.80 -7.55 4.92
CA ALA A 40 16.52 -8.05 3.56
C ALA A 40 15.87 -9.46 3.55
N THR A 41 15.80 -10.10 4.73
CA THR A 41 15.08 -11.36 4.96
C THR A 41 14.13 -11.20 6.12
N LEU A 42 12.84 -11.36 5.84
CA LEU A 42 11.78 -11.46 6.84
C LEU A 42 11.59 -12.93 7.24
N GLN A 43 11.46 -13.17 8.52
CA GLN A 43 11.33 -14.49 9.12
C GLN A 43 10.03 -14.56 9.91
N LEU A 44 8.97 -14.96 9.21
CA LEU A 44 7.63 -15.00 9.76
C LEU A 44 7.55 -15.93 10.97
N GLY A 45 6.88 -15.46 12.02
CA GLY A 45 6.63 -16.22 13.24
C GLY A 45 7.69 -16.02 14.34
N VAL A 46 8.62 -15.08 14.17
CA VAL A 46 9.50 -14.57 15.25
C VAL A 46 9.54 -13.06 15.19
N ASP A 47 9.86 -12.42 16.32
CA ASP A 47 10.19 -11.00 16.35
C ASP A 47 11.65 -10.77 15.92
N GLN A 48 11.87 -9.93 14.92
CA GLN A 48 13.19 -9.55 14.38
C GLN A 48 13.63 -8.15 14.82
N GLY A 49 13.07 -7.63 15.92
CA GLY A 49 13.39 -6.29 16.46
C GLY A 49 12.25 -5.29 16.29
N GLY A 50 11.06 -5.77 15.91
CA GLY A 50 9.80 -5.06 15.84
C GLY A 50 9.70 -4.04 14.72
N ARG A 51 10.72 -3.88 13.87
CA ARG A 51 10.79 -2.81 12.86
C ARG A 51 11.41 -3.28 11.55
N VAL A 52 10.77 -2.87 10.46
CA VAL A 52 11.33 -2.89 9.10
C VAL A 52 11.77 -1.47 8.75
N THR A 53 13.01 -1.30 8.29
CA THR A 53 13.60 0.00 7.95
C THR A 53 13.81 0.09 6.45
N ALA A 54 13.37 1.19 5.83
CA ALA A 54 13.63 1.53 4.45
C ALA A 54 14.62 2.69 4.35
N HIS A 55 15.66 2.51 3.55
CA HIS A 55 16.53 3.58 3.05
C HIS A 55 16.09 3.92 1.63
N VAL A 56 15.87 5.20 1.38
CA VAL A 56 15.30 5.69 0.13
C VAL A 56 16.18 6.80 -0.43
N ASP A 57 16.54 6.69 -1.72
CA ASP A 57 17.42 7.63 -2.41
C ASP A 57 16.67 8.93 -2.78
N ILE A 58 16.18 9.63 -1.75
CA ILE A 58 15.49 10.91 -1.84
C ILE A 58 15.81 11.77 -0.61
N PRO A 59 16.11 13.07 -0.78
CA PRO A 59 16.40 13.94 0.37
C PRO A 59 15.22 14.02 1.34
N PHE A 60 15.45 13.68 2.61
CA PHE A 60 14.44 13.72 3.67
C PHE A 60 13.75 15.09 3.75
N ALA A 61 14.52 16.17 3.57
CA ALA A 61 14.03 17.53 3.63
C ALA A 61 12.89 17.83 2.64
N ARG A 62 12.80 17.09 1.52
CA ARG A 62 11.78 17.26 0.48
C ARG A 62 10.51 16.45 0.73
N VAL A 63 10.53 15.48 1.63
CA VAL A 63 9.46 14.49 1.80
C VAL A 63 8.39 15.02 2.76
N ASP A 64 7.12 14.84 2.41
CA ASP A 64 6.02 14.93 3.38
C ASP A 64 5.92 13.58 4.11
N THR A 65 6.49 13.53 5.31
CA THR A 65 6.60 12.31 6.11
C THR A 65 5.25 11.71 6.50
N GLY A 66 4.17 12.49 6.51
CA GLY A 66 2.82 12.01 6.83
C GLY A 66 2.21 11.12 5.74
N THR A 67 2.82 11.09 4.56
CA THR A 67 2.32 10.34 3.40
C THR A 67 3.08 9.04 3.11
N VAL A 68 4.17 8.78 3.86
CA VAL A 68 5.07 7.66 3.58
C VAL A 68 4.44 6.34 4.02
N THR A 69 4.26 5.43 3.06
CA THR A 69 3.73 4.09 3.31
C THR A 69 4.55 3.02 2.61
N MET A 70 4.58 1.81 3.17
CA MET A 70 5.11 0.61 2.51
C MET A 70 4.02 -0.44 2.42
N ASN A 71 3.67 -0.85 1.19
CA ASN A 71 2.55 -1.75 0.93
C ASN A 71 1.25 -1.31 1.65
N GLY A 72 1.02 0.00 1.74
CA GLY A 72 -0.12 0.59 2.45
C GLY A 72 0.02 0.72 3.97
N VAL A 73 1.10 0.20 4.57
CA VAL A 73 1.41 0.38 6.00
C VAL A 73 2.11 1.72 6.21
N ALA A 74 1.56 2.58 7.06
CA ALA A 74 2.15 3.87 7.37
C ALA A 74 3.46 3.75 8.15
N ALA A 75 4.42 4.63 7.85
CA ALA A 75 5.65 4.74 8.62
C ALA A 75 5.35 5.23 10.06
N VAL A 76 6.04 4.67 11.04
CA VAL A 76 5.99 5.10 12.45
C VAL A 76 7.10 6.06 12.83
N ALA A 77 8.15 6.14 12.02
CA ALA A 77 9.20 7.14 12.16
C ALA A 77 9.84 7.40 10.79
N CYS A 78 10.12 8.67 10.51
CA CYS A 78 10.87 9.12 9.34
C CYS A 78 11.95 10.09 9.81
N PHE A 79 13.17 9.95 9.32
CA PHE A 79 14.30 10.81 9.64
C PHE A 79 15.34 10.78 8.51
N ALA A 80 16.31 11.68 8.58
CA ALA A 80 17.43 11.70 7.64
C ALA A 80 18.54 10.73 8.09
N ASP A 81 19.16 10.02 7.15
CA ASP A 81 20.45 9.37 7.40
C ASP A 81 21.63 10.37 7.39
N ASP A 82 22.85 9.84 7.50
CA ASP A 82 24.08 10.64 7.51
C ASP A 82 24.33 11.39 6.18
N CYS A 83 23.70 10.96 5.09
CA CYS A 83 23.74 11.60 3.77
C CYS A 83 22.61 12.64 3.58
N GLY A 84 21.64 12.69 4.50
CA GLY A 84 20.46 13.56 4.39
C GLY A 84 19.27 12.90 3.67
N ASP A 85 19.37 11.63 3.32
CA ASP A 85 18.34 10.88 2.58
C ASP A 85 17.31 10.26 3.52
N LEU A 86 16.13 9.95 2.99
CA LEU A 86 14.99 9.46 3.76
C LEU A 86 15.26 8.06 4.31
N VAL A 87 15.13 7.93 5.63
CA VAL A 87 14.96 6.66 6.33
C VAL A 87 13.56 6.60 6.93
N ALA A 88 12.83 5.53 6.64
CA ALA A 88 11.49 5.29 7.18
C ALA A 88 11.42 3.94 7.93
N LYS A 89 10.79 3.92 9.10
CA LYS A 89 10.57 2.71 9.90
C LYS A 89 9.10 2.33 9.93
N PHE A 90 8.84 1.04 9.80
CA PHE A 90 7.51 0.45 9.76
C PHE A 90 7.38 -0.62 10.86
N PRO A 91 6.19 -0.82 11.43
CA PRO A 91 5.96 -1.92 12.37
C PRO A 91 6.12 -3.25 11.65
N GLU A 92 7.01 -4.11 12.16
CA GLU A 92 7.31 -5.40 11.55
C GLU A 92 6.06 -6.28 11.42
N ALA A 93 5.30 -6.46 12.50
CA ALA A 93 4.09 -7.27 12.48
C ALA A 93 3.05 -6.82 11.42
N ALA A 94 2.99 -5.52 11.13
CA ALA A 94 2.09 -4.98 10.10
C ALA A 94 2.60 -5.27 8.68
N ILE A 95 3.92 -5.24 8.46
CA ILE A 95 4.53 -5.64 7.20
C ILE A 95 4.40 -7.15 6.99
N GLU A 96 4.68 -7.95 8.01
CA GLU A 96 4.58 -9.41 7.95
C GLU A 96 3.19 -9.91 7.59
N ALA A 97 2.13 -9.20 8.02
CA ALA A 97 0.75 -9.52 7.67
C ALA A 97 0.44 -9.38 6.15
N ASN A 98 1.32 -8.70 5.40
CA ASN A 98 1.12 -8.40 3.97
C ASN A 98 2.07 -9.17 3.04
N VAL A 99 2.85 -10.13 3.56
CA VAL A 99 3.88 -10.84 2.78
C VAL A 99 3.78 -12.35 2.93
N ALA A 100 4.36 -13.08 1.97
CA ALA A 100 4.40 -14.53 2.00
C ALA A 100 5.74 -15.07 1.47
N PRO A 101 6.19 -16.26 1.92
CA PRO A 101 7.33 -16.97 1.34
C PRO A 101 7.12 -17.30 -0.15
N PRO A 102 8.21 -17.39 -0.94
CA PRO A 102 9.62 -17.29 -0.56
C PRO A 102 10.19 -15.86 -0.61
N SER A 103 9.41 -14.90 -1.10
CA SER A 103 9.83 -13.51 -1.32
C SER A 103 8.60 -12.63 -1.48
N ALA A 104 8.75 -11.33 -1.19
CA ALA A 104 7.71 -10.35 -1.39
C ALA A 104 8.27 -9.05 -1.98
N VAL A 105 7.45 -8.39 -2.80
CA VAL A 105 7.75 -7.06 -3.34
C VAL A 105 7.34 -6.03 -2.28
N MET A 106 8.29 -5.18 -1.91
CA MET A 106 8.09 -4.03 -1.05
C MET A 106 7.98 -2.80 -1.93
N THR A 107 6.83 -2.13 -1.89
CA THR A 107 6.59 -0.87 -2.59
C THR A 107 6.45 0.23 -1.56
N LEU A 108 7.40 1.16 -1.54
CA LEU A 108 7.30 2.38 -0.75
C LEU A 108 6.73 3.49 -1.62
N THR A 109 5.77 4.24 -1.10
CA THR A 109 5.19 5.41 -1.75
C THR A 109 5.12 6.58 -0.78
N GLY A 110 5.13 7.78 -1.33
CA GLY A 110 4.89 9.00 -0.59
C GLY A 110 4.74 10.19 -1.53
N VAL A 111 4.65 11.38 -0.93
CA VAL A 111 4.56 12.65 -1.65
C VAL A 111 5.63 13.59 -1.09
N THR A 112 6.23 14.41 -1.96
CA THR A 112 7.09 15.51 -1.53
C THR A 112 6.25 16.65 -0.96
N LYS A 113 6.89 17.57 -0.23
CA LYS A 113 6.25 18.81 0.26
C LYS A 113 5.73 19.70 -0.87
N ASP A 114 6.24 19.52 -2.08
CA ASP A 114 5.80 20.20 -3.30
C ASP A 114 4.65 19.48 -4.01
N GLY A 115 4.11 18.40 -3.43
CA GLY A 115 3.00 17.63 -3.98
C GLY A 115 3.39 16.61 -5.05
N ILE A 116 4.68 16.31 -5.23
CA ILE A 116 5.15 15.37 -6.26
C ILE A 116 5.16 13.95 -5.65
N PRO A 117 4.41 12.99 -6.22
CA PRO A 117 4.46 11.61 -5.74
C PRO A 117 5.82 10.98 -6.05
N PHE A 118 6.28 10.08 -5.17
CA PHE A 118 7.45 9.24 -5.39
C PHE A 118 7.16 7.80 -5.00
N ALA A 119 7.84 6.86 -5.65
CA ALA A 119 7.73 5.44 -5.37
C ALA A 119 9.06 4.72 -5.57
N GLY A 120 9.35 3.74 -4.72
CA GLY A 120 10.49 2.84 -4.86
C GLY A 120 10.05 1.41 -4.63
N THR A 121 10.66 0.46 -5.32
CA THR A 121 10.35 -0.97 -5.19
C THR A 121 11.60 -1.81 -4.96
N THR A 122 11.48 -2.83 -4.12
CA THR A 122 12.54 -3.83 -3.93
C THR A 122 11.92 -5.19 -3.60
N THR A 123 12.70 -6.27 -3.72
CA THR A 123 12.25 -7.62 -3.34
C THR A 123 13.02 -8.09 -2.13
N VAL A 124 12.31 -8.52 -1.09
CA VAL A 124 12.89 -9.12 0.11
C VAL A 124 12.64 -10.63 0.11
N ARG A 125 13.54 -11.38 0.76
CA ARG A 125 13.31 -12.80 1.03
C ARG A 125 12.33 -12.95 2.18
N VAL A 126 11.45 -13.94 2.11
CA VAL A 126 10.51 -14.27 3.17
C VAL A 126 10.63 -15.75 3.51
N THR A 127 10.83 -16.06 4.78
CA THR A 127 10.95 -17.42 5.31
C THR A 127 9.98 -17.62 6.46
N VAL A 128 9.68 -18.88 6.80
CA VAL A 128 8.87 -19.21 7.98
C VAL A 128 9.81 -19.80 9.02
N PHE A 129 9.77 -19.28 10.23
CA PHE A 129 10.49 -19.89 11.34
C PHE A 129 9.91 -21.26 11.67
N ARG A 130 10.78 -22.25 11.83
CA ARG A 130 10.38 -23.65 12.04
C ARG A 130 10.74 -24.23 13.40
N GLY A 131 11.29 -23.46 14.34
CA GLY A 131 11.58 -23.88 15.73
C GLY A 131 12.27 -25.25 15.84
N ARG A 132 13.60 -25.29 16.03
CA ARG A 132 14.28 -26.57 16.28
C ARG A 132 13.90 -27.16 17.63
#